data_AF-A0A8J2S4C7-F1
#
_entry.id   AF-A0A8J2S4C7-F1
#
_cell.length_a   1.000
_cell.length_b   1.000
_cell.length_c   1.000
_cell.angle_alpha   90.00
_cell.angle_beta   90.00
_cell.angle_gamma   90.00
#
_symmetry.space_group_name_H-M   'P 1'
#
loop_
_entity.id
_entity.type
_entity.pdbx_description
1 polymer ?
#
loop_
_entity_poly.entity_id
_entity_poly.type
_entity_poly.pdbx_seq_one_letter_code
_entity_poly.pdbx_strand_id
1 'polypeptide(L)'
;MGPQRKRLLLSKNLLEMKFMKRTKEKTEKELEDEERQEAFANEITSAMLSHGSKFLMESSYSACENLSFGRMSFKGANPEIEKIMRRFTNPPPPKESSLLQNEKDADVRAEEVAETMSLSKTISRKFSKQSQKRGFKRPAED
;
A
#
# COMPACT_ATOMS: atom_id res chain seq x y z
N MET A 1 6.38 14.88 -31.96
CA MET A 1 6.88 13.74 -31.18
C MET A 1 7.26 14.23 -29.80
N GLY A 2 6.40 14.00 -28.80
CA GLY A 2 6.66 14.44 -27.42
C GLY A 2 7.86 13.69 -26.81
N PRO A 3 8.55 14.26 -25.81
CA PRO A 3 9.70 13.62 -25.20
C PRO A 3 9.26 12.35 -24.45
N GLN A 4 9.81 11.20 -24.87
CA GLN A 4 9.60 9.92 -24.19
C GLN A 4 10.16 10.04 -22.76
N ARG A 5 9.27 10.09 -21.77
CA ARG A 5 9.67 10.07 -20.36
C ARG A 5 10.24 8.69 -20.06
N LYS A 6 11.57 8.61 -19.98
CA LYS A 6 12.26 7.38 -19.53
C LYS A 6 11.77 7.05 -18.13
N ARG A 7 11.26 5.83 -17.92
CA ARG A 7 10.89 5.35 -16.59
C ARG A 7 12.15 5.40 -15.71
N LEU A 8 12.07 6.14 -14.60
CA LEU A 8 13.17 6.28 -13.65
C LEU A 8 13.23 5.01 -12.79
N LEU A 9 13.91 4.00 -13.29
CA LEU A 9 14.15 2.74 -12.59
C LEU A 9 15.34 2.90 -11.63
N LEU A 10 15.25 2.24 -10.47
CA LEU A 10 16.38 2.12 -9.54
C LEU A 10 17.47 1.23 -10.16
N SER A 11 18.73 1.42 -9.76
CA SER A 11 19.82 0.60 -10.28
C SER A 11 19.71 -0.85 -9.78
N LYS A 12 20.13 -1.81 -10.62
CA LYS A 12 20.05 -3.25 -10.30
C LYS A 12 20.77 -3.60 -8.99
N ASN A 13 21.96 -3.04 -8.77
CA ASN A 13 22.75 -3.27 -7.56
C ASN A 13 22.04 -2.78 -6.30
N LEU A 14 21.29 -1.68 -6.39
CA LEU A 14 20.53 -1.16 -5.25
C LEU A 14 19.33 -2.07 -4.98
N LEU A 15 18.63 -2.50 -6.03
CA LEU A 15 17.45 -3.37 -5.94
C LEU A 15 17.77 -4.77 -5.36
N GLU A 16 19.01 -5.24 -5.52
CA GLU A 16 19.49 -6.51 -4.95
C GLU A 16 19.74 -6.46 -3.43
N MET A 17 19.79 -5.26 -2.84
CA MET A 17 20.00 -5.10 -1.41
C MET A 17 18.86 -5.70 -0.59
N LYS A 18 19.19 -6.29 0.56
CA LYS A 18 18.20 -7.00 1.41
C LYS A 18 17.00 -6.15 1.82
N PHE A 19 17.20 -4.85 2.05
CA PHE A 19 16.12 -3.94 2.41
C PHE A 19 15.21 -3.58 1.22
N MET A 20 15.66 -3.83 -0.02
CA MET A 20 14.92 -3.59 -1.24
C MET A 20 14.13 -4.79 -1.74
N LYS A 21 14.15 -5.93 -1.03
CA LYS A 21 13.46 -7.17 -1.45
C LYS A 21 12.00 -6.97 -1.87
N ARG A 22 11.21 -6.23 -1.08
CA ARG A 22 9.80 -5.94 -1.39
C ARG A 22 9.66 -5.09 -2.65
N THR A 23 10.51 -4.07 -2.79
CA THR A 23 10.52 -3.19 -3.97
C THR A 23 10.93 -3.97 -5.22
N LYS A 24 11.93 -4.86 -5.10
CA LYS A 24 12.40 -5.74 -6.17
C LYS A 24 11.26 -6.64 -6.67
N GLU A 25 10.64 -7.37 -5.77
CA GLU A 25 9.53 -8.28 -6.09
C GLU A 25 8.36 -7.53 -6.75
N LYS A 26 8.01 -6.34 -6.23
CA LYS A 26 6.99 -5.49 -6.85
C LYS A 26 7.36 -5.05 -8.26
N THR A 27 8.59 -4.57 -8.46
CA THR A 27 9.05 -4.12 -9.79
C THR A 27 9.16 -5.26 -10.80
N GLU A 28 9.60 -6.45 -10.36
CA GLU A 28 9.70 -7.64 -11.22
C GLU A 28 8.30 -8.12 -11.62
N LYS A 29 7.36 -8.14 -10.67
CA LYS A 29 5.96 -8.50 -10.95
C LYS A 29 5.29 -7.52 -11.91
N GLU A 30 5.50 -6.21 -11.73
CA GLU A 30 4.98 -5.20 -12.65
C GLU A 30 5.54 -5.38 -14.08
N LEU A 31 6.82 -5.71 -14.21
CA LEU A 31 7.43 -6.01 -15.51
C LEU A 31 6.88 -7.29 -16.13
N GLU A 32 6.74 -8.36 -15.35
CA GLU A 32 6.16 -9.63 -15.81
C GLU A 32 4.69 -9.44 -16.25
N ASP A 33 3.90 -8.67 -15.50
CA ASP A 33 2.52 -8.37 -15.85
C ASP A 33 2.42 -7.52 -17.12
N GLU A 34 3.33 -6.55 -17.32
CA GLU A 34 3.43 -5.76 -18.56
C GLU A 34 3.83 -6.64 -19.76
N GLU A 35 4.87 -7.46 -19.62
CA GLU A 35 5.32 -8.38 -20.68
C GLU A 35 4.22 -9.39 -21.03
N ARG A 36 3.51 -9.89 -20.02
CA ARG A 36 2.36 -10.78 -20.20
C ARG A 36 1.23 -10.06 -20.94
N GLN A 37 0.89 -8.84 -20.55
CA GLN A 37 -0.13 -8.05 -21.24
C GLN A 37 0.25 -7.80 -22.70
N GLU A 38 1.51 -7.44 -22.98
CA GLU A 38 2.00 -7.22 -24.34
C GLU A 38 1.98 -8.51 -25.18
N ALA A 39 2.36 -9.65 -24.60
CA ALA A 39 2.34 -10.95 -25.28
C ALA A 39 0.91 -11.38 -25.67
N PHE A 40 -0.06 -11.21 -24.76
CA PHE A 40 -1.45 -11.62 -24.98
C PHE A 40 -2.35 -10.52 -25.56
N ALA A 41 -1.84 -9.30 -25.78
CA ALA A 41 -2.60 -8.18 -26.32
C ALA A 41 -3.23 -8.48 -27.70
N ASN A 42 -2.58 -9.33 -28.49
CA ASN A 42 -3.05 -9.71 -29.83
C ASN A 42 -4.00 -10.92 -29.81
N GLU A 43 -4.00 -11.72 -28.75
CA GLU A 43 -4.78 -12.96 -28.65
C GLU A 43 -6.14 -12.74 -27.97
N ILE A 44 -6.24 -11.77 -27.06
CA ILE A 44 -7.47 -11.46 -26.34
C ILE A 44 -8.29 -10.44 -27.12
N THR A 45 -9.31 -10.91 -27.85
CA THR A 45 -10.25 -10.01 -28.53
C THR A 45 -11.23 -9.36 -27.55
N SER A 46 -11.66 -8.12 -27.82
CA SER A 46 -12.70 -7.42 -27.02
C SER A 46 -14.02 -8.21 -26.93
N ALA A 47 -14.31 -9.04 -27.94
CA ALA A 47 -15.43 -9.96 -27.96
C ALA A 47 -15.33 -11.01 -26.83
N MET A 48 -14.13 -11.54 -26.55
CA MET A 48 -13.91 -12.51 -25.47
C MET A 48 -14.07 -11.91 -24.07
N LEU A 49 -13.75 -10.62 -23.85
CA LEU A 49 -14.02 -9.94 -22.57
C LEU A 49 -15.53 -9.69 -22.37
N SER A 50 -16.26 -9.43 -23.45
CA SER A 50 -17.69 -9.10 -23.38
C SER A 50 -18.60 -10.32 -23.25
N HIS A 51 -18.17 -11.48 -23.75
CA HIS A 51 -18.95 -12.72 -23.75
C HIS A 51 -18.63 -13.61 -22.55
N GLY A 52 -18.62 -13.02 -21.35
CA GLY A 52 -18.64 -13.79 -20.11
C GLY A 52 -19.97 -14.53 -19.96
N SER A 53 -19.92 -15.80 -19.52
CA SER A 53 -21.10 -16.59 -19.21
C SER A 53 -22.07 -15.80 -18.31
N LYS A 54 -23.33 -15.69 -18.73
CA LYS A 54 -24.40 -14.99 -17.97
C LYS A 54 -24.77 -15.67 -16.64
N PHE A 55 -24.23 -16.87 -16.40
CA PHE A 55 -24.48 -17.68 -15.23
C PHE A 55 -23.16 -17.95 -14.51
N LEU A 56 -23.18 -17.77 -13.20
CA LEU A 56 -22.09 -18.11 -12.30
C LEU A 56 -22.48 -19.41 -11.61
N MET A 57 -21.77 -20.49 -11.91
CA MET A 57 -21.94 -21.77 -11.23
C MET A 57 -20.91 -21.81 -10.09
N GLU A 58 -21.38 -21.74 -8.86
CA GLU A 58 -20.53 -21.79 -7.67
C GLU A 58 -20.86 -23.06 -6.87
N SER A 59 -19.83 -23.81 -6.46
CA SER A 59 -19.99 -25.05 -5.69
C SER A 59 -20.24 -24.80 -4.20
N SER A 60 -20.00 -23.58 -3.73
CA SER A 60 -20.16 -23.17 -2.34
C SER A 60 -21.50 -22.48 -2.12
N TYR A 61 -22.16 -22.79 -1.01
CA TYR A 61 -23.38 -22.09 -0.57
C TYR A 61 -23.08 -20.75 0.13
N SER A 62 -21.82 -20.42 0.37
CA SER A 62 -21.42 -19.19 1.08
C SER A 62 -21.88 -17.90 0.41
N ALA A 63 -22.07 -17.89 -0.90
CA ALA A 63 -22.57 -16.73 -1.65
C ALA A 63 -24.10 -16.60 -1.56
N CYS A 64 -24.80 -17.73 -1.41
CA CYS A 64 -26.26 -17.80 -1.35
C CYS A 64 -26.79 -17.61 0.07
N GLU A 65 -26.03 -18.04 1.07
CA GLU A 65 -26.41 -17.98 2.48
C GLU A 65 -25.52 -17.00 3.24
N ASN A 66 -26.13 -16.16 4.08
CA ASN A 66 -25.41 -15.24 4.98
C ASN A 66 -24.81 -15.99 6.18
N LEU A 67 -23.89 -16.91 5.90
CA LEU A 67 -23.28 -17.80 6.90
C LEU A 67 -22.47 -17.01 7.92
N SER A 68 -22.70 -17.30 9.20
CA SER A 68 -21.91 -16.74 10.30
C SER A 68 -20.57 -17.47 10.47
N PHE A 69 -19.60 -16.79 11.08
CA PHE A 69 -18.31 -17.39 11.45
C PHE A 69 -18.50 -18.59 12.39
N GLY A 70 -18.00 -19.77 11.98
CA GLY A 70 -18.28 -21.03 12.68
C GLY A 70 -17.62 -21.21 14.06
N ARG A 71 -16.51 -20.51 14.33
CA ARG A 71 -15.84 -20.59 15.65
C ARG A 71 -16.42 -19.52 16.58
N MET A 72 -17.26 -19.95 17.51
CA MET A 72 -17.90 -19.07 18.50
C MET A 72 -17.43 -19.37 19.92
N SER A 73 -17.31 -18.32 20.72
CA SER A 73 -17.07 -18.40 22.15
C SER A 73 -17.94 -17.37 22.84
N PHE A 74 -18.36 -17.66 24.08
CA PHE A 74 -19.28 -16.83 24.83
C PHE A 74 -18.82 -16.70 26.27
N LYS A 75 -19.24 -15.61 26.93
CA LYS A 75 -19.05 -15.36 28.36
C LYS A 75 -17.58 -15.43 28.81
N GLY A 76 -16.64 -15.04 27.96
CA GLY A 76 -15.22 -14.99 28.28
C GLY A 76 -14.52 -16.35 28.29
N ALA A 77 -15.15 -17.43 27.80
CA ALA A 77 -14.53 -18.75 27.74
C ALA A 77 -13.27 -18.77 26.85
N ASN A 78 -13.24 -17.94 25.81
CA ASN A 78 -12.05 -17.65 25.02
C ASN A 78 -12.11 -16.22 24.44
N PRO A 79 -11.42 -15.25 25.05
CA PRO A 79 -11.48 -13.84 24.63
C PRO A 79 -10.88 -13.60 23.25
N GLU A 80 -9.95 -14.45 22.79
CA GLU A 80 -9.39 -14.33 21.44
C GLU A 80 -10.40 -14.72 20.38
N ILE A 81 -11.12 -15.83 20.59
CA ILE A 81 -12.19 -16.28 19.69
C ILE A 81 -13.33 -15.26 19.68
N GLU A 82 -13.70 -14.70 20.83
CA GLU A 82 -14.71 -13.63 20.88
C GLU A 82 -14.29 -12.38 20.11
N LYS A 83 -13.01 -11.98 20.18
CA LYS A 83 -12.48 -10.84 19.42
C LYS A 83 -12.55 -11.11 17.91
N ILE A 84 -12.23 -12.33 17.49
CA ILE A 84 -12.33 -12.76 16.09
C ILE A 84 -13.79 -12.76 15.65
N MET A 85 -14.69 -13.37 16.43
CA MET A 85 -16.12 -13.43 16.17
C MET A 85 -16.70 -12.02 15.94
N ARG A 86 -16.40 -11.06 16.82
CA ARG A 86 -16.87 -9.67 16.68
C ARG A 86 -16.42 -9.00 15.38
N ARG A 87 -15.18 -9.26 14.91
CA ARG A 87 -14.67 -8.72 13.65
C ARG A 87 -15.38 -9.26 12.43
N PHE A 88 -15.80 -10.53 12.45
CA PHE A 88 -16.53 -11.14 11.35
C PHE A 88 -18.02 -10.81 11.38
N THR A 89 -18.63 -10.66 12.56
CA THR A 89 -20.02 -10.24 12.70
C THR A 89 -20.21 -8.77 12.30
N ASN A 90 -19.29 -7.90 12.71
CA ASN A 90 -19.31 -6.47 12.40
C ASN A 90 -17.99 -6.12 11.69
N PRO A 91 -17.89 -6.35 10.38
CA PRO A 91 -16.69 -5.97 9.64
C PRO A 91 -16.48 -4.46 9.74
N PRO A 92 -15.30 -3.99 10.16
CA PRO A 92 -15.00 -2.57 10.13
C PRO A 92 -15.05 -2.07 8.68
N PRO A 93 -15.34 -0.77 8.45
CA PRO A 93 -15.35 -0.21 7.11
C PRO A 93 -14.03 -0.51 6.40
N PRO A 94 -14.04 -0.71 5.06
CA PRO A 94 -12.89 -1.21 4.29
C PRO A 94 -11.62 -0.35 4.39
N LYS A 95 -11.72 0.85 4.97
CA LYS A 95 -10.59 1.76 5.21
C LYS A 95 -9.78 1.40 6.46
N GLU A 96 -10.37 0.77 7.46
CA GLU A 96 -9.69 0.49 8.74
C GLU A 96 -8.96 -0.85 8.77
N SER A 97 -9.42 -1.84 8.00
CA SER A 97 -8.81 -3.18 7.97
C SER A 97 -7.39 -3.17 7.39
N SER A 98 -7.15 -2.37 6.36
CA SER A 98 -5.83 -2.18 5.74
C SER A 98 -4.91 -1.30 6.58
N LEU A 99 -5.42 -0.26 7.23
CA LEU A 99 -4.64 0.59 8.14
C LEU A 99 -4.12 -0.21 9.35
N LEU A 100 -4.97 -1.04 9.97
CA LEU A 100 -4.58 -1.84 11.14
C LEU A 100 -3.62 -3.00 10.82
N GLN A 101 -3.54 -3.45 9.57
CA GLN A 101 -2.51 -4.41 9.13
C GLN A 101 -1.17 -3.70 8.91
N ASN A 102 -1.18 -2.54 8.23
CA ASN A 102 0.05 -1.79 7.95
C ASN A 102 0.66 -1.12 9.19
N GLU A 103 -0.15 -0.70 10.16
CA GLU A 103 0.32 -0.08 11.41
C GLU A 103 0.96 -1.07 12.37
N LYS A 104 0.62 -2.36 12.29
CA LYS A 104 1.19 -3.41 13.15
C LYS A 104 2.57 -3.88 12.70
N ASP A 105 2.94 -3.59 11.46
CA ASP A 105 4.19 -4.05 10.85
C ASP A 105 5.30 -2.99 10.86
N ALA A 106 5.07 -1.85 11.51
CA ALA A 106 6.09 -0.84 11.72
C ALA A 106 6.79 -1.07 13.07
N ASP A 107 8.04 -1.53 13.03
CA ASP A 107 8.89 -1.73 14.22
C ASP A 107 9.24 -0.41 14.94
N VAL A 108 8.93 0.75 14.33
CA VAL A 108 9.26 2.09 14.85
C VAL A 108 8.06 3.00 14.68
N ARG A 109 7.68 3.70 15.76
CA ARG A 109 6.56 4.65 15.71
C ARG A 109 6.95 5.92 14.95
N ALA A 110 5.99 6.52 14.25
CA ALA A 110 6.23 7.76 13.48
C ALA A 110 6.79 8.90 14.35
N GLU A 111 6.43 8.92 15.63
CA GLU A 111 6.90 9.87 16.64
C GLU A 111 8.41 9.70 16.95
N GLU A 112 8.88 8.46 17.10
CA GLU A 112 10.30 8.13 17.33
C GLU A 112 11.17 8.48 16.11
N VAL A 113 10.63 8.31 14.90
CA VAL A 113 11.30 8.75 13.65
C VAL A 113 11.38 10.27 13.59
N ALA A 114 10.33 10.99 14.01
CA ALA A 114 10.31 12.45 14.01
C ALA A 114 11.32 13.05 15.01
N GLU A 115 11.51 12.41 16.17
CA GLU A 115 12.50 12.84 17.16
C GLU A 115 13.94 12.59 16.71
N THR A 116 14.19 11.44 16.07
CA THR A 116 15.54 11.06 15.61
C THR A 116 15.94 11.79 14.31
N MET A 117 14.98 12.04 13.41
CA MET A 117 15.21 12.78 12.18
C MET A 117 15.18 14.29 12.44
N SER A 118 16.34 14.82 12.84
CA SER A 118 16.65 16.25 12.95
C SER A 118 16.64 17.01 11.58
N LEU A 119 15.71 16.67 10.69
CA LEU A 119 15.49 17.31 9.39
C LEU A 119 15.09 18.78 9.58
N SER A 120 14.33 19.11 10.63
CA SER A 120 13.95 20.48 10.98
C SER A 120 15.17 21.38 11.24
N LYS A 121 16.17 20.90 11.98
CA LYS A 121 17.40 21.68 12.27
C LYS A 121 18.29 21.85 11.04
N THR A 122 18.38 20.85 10.16
CA THR A 122 19.22 20.93 8.95
C THR A 122 18.60 21.82 7.88
N ILE A 123 17.26 21.77 7.73
CA ILE A 123 16.49 22.63 6.83
C ILE A 123 16.54 24.09 7.31
N SER A 124 16.30 24.34 8.60
CA SER A 124 16.41 25.68 9.21
C SER A 124 17.81 26.30 9.01
N ARG A 125 18.87 25.48 9.11
CA ARG A 125 20.27 25.92 8.88
C ARG A 125 20.56 26.25 7.41
N LYS A 126 19.89 25.59 6.45
CA LYS A 126 20.02 25.92 5.02
C LYS A 126 19.34 27.26 4.69
N PHE A 127 18.12 27.47 5.19
CA PHE A 127 17.36 28.69 4.90
C PHE A 127 17.92 29.93 5.62
N SER A 128 18.43 29.78 6.85
CA SER A 128 19.14 30.86 7.55
C SER A 128 20.42 31.29 6.82
N LYS A 129 21.23 30.35 6.31
CA LYS A 129 22.43 30.68 5.51
C LYS A 129 22.12 31.33 4.17
N GLN A 130 20.99 30.97 3.55
CA GLN A 130 20.57 31.56 2.27
C GLN A 130 20.01 32.97 2.42
N SER A 131 19.31 33.25 3.53
CA SER A 131 18.85 34.60 3.87
C SER A 131 20.03 35.56 4.09
N GLN A 132 21.07 35.13 4.81
CA GLN A 132 22.29 35.93 5.05
C GLN A 132 23.08 36.22 3.77
N LYS A 133 23.13 35.28 2.81
CA LYS A 133 23.83 35.47 1.52
C LYS A 133 23.12 36.39 0.54
N ARG A 134 21.80 36.57 0.64
CA ARG A 134 20.99 37.32 -0.34
C ARG A 134 20.44 38.64 0.19
N GLY A 135 20.83 39.08 1.39
CA GLY A 135 20.32 40.33 1.97
C GLY A 135 18.80 40.39 2.11
N PHE A 136 18.12 39.23 2.08
CA PHE A 136 16.66 39.16 2.10
C PHE A 136 16.20 39.34 3.55
N LYS A 137 15.90 40.59 3.92
CA LYS A 137 15.15 40.93 5.13
C LYS A 137 13.69 40.53 4.90
N ARG A 138 13.16 39.64 5.75
CA ARG A 138 11.72 39.39 5.81
C ARG A 138 11.04 40.67 6.31
N PRO A 139 9.93 41.12 5.71
CA PRO A 139 9.14 42.20 6.28
C PRO A 139 8.66 41.77 7.67
N ALA A 140 8.62 42.73 8.59
CA ALA A 140 8.02 42.52 9.91
C ALA A 140 6.52 42.36 9.72
N GLU A 141 5.95 41.32 10.32
CA GLU A 141 4.51 41.14 10.46
C GLU A 141 4.04 42.08 11.58
N ASP A 142 3.00 42.88 11.30
CA ASP A 142 2.20 43.58 12.32
C ASP A 142 1.23 42.59 13.00
#